data_AF-A0AAQ0H2C6-F1
#
_entry.id   AF-A0AAQ0H2C6-F1
#
_cell.length_a   1.000
_cell.length_b   1.000
_cell.length_c   1.000
_cell.angle_alpha   90.00
_cell.angle_beta   90.00
_cell.angle_gamma   90.00
#
_symmetry.space_group_name_H-M   'P 1'
#
loop_
_entity.id
_entity.type
_entity.pdbx_description
1 polymer ?
#
loop_
_entity_poly.entity_id
_entity_poly.type
_entity_poly.pdbx_seq_one_letter_code
_entity_poly.pdbx_strand_id
1 'polypeptide(L)'
;MIRRHSKKALSLTDPSNLTPSLDALASLAKLPAAKIVRYLVEHPNSYYGQIQEATEIPTASVTRYLQDLEANGIITGDLPVDARRGRSVRYSVQADYITATLERIRAELLDGE
;
A
#
# COMPACT_ATOMS: atom_id res chain seq x y z
N MET A 1 -12.01 -44.13 21.57
CA MET A 1 -11.82 -43.34 20.33
C MET A 1 -12.63 -42.05 20.48
N ILE A 2 -12.22 -40.97 19.80
CA ILE A 2 -12.66 -39.56 19.92
C ILE A 2 -11.68 -38.69 20.71
N ARG A 3 -10.58 -38.33 20.06
CA ARG A 3 -9.78 -37.14 20.40
C ARG A 3 -10.63 -35.92 20.03
N ARG A 4 -11.18 -35.23 21.03
CA ARG A 4 -11.70 -33.88 20.86
C ARG A 4 -10.50 -32.96 20.60
N HIS A 5 -10.17 -32.73 19.33
CA HIS A 5 -9.33 -31.61 18.95
C HIS A 5 -10.11 -30.33 19.26
N SER A 6 -9.88 -29.80 20.47
CA SER A 6 -10.22 -28.43 20.81
C SER A 6 -9.71 -27.54 19.68
N LYS A 7 -10.64 -26.84 19.00
CA LYS A 7 -10.32 -25.77 18.06
C LYS A 7 -9.39 -24.83 18.82
N LYS A 8 -8.10 -24.90 18.47
CA LYS A 8 -7.08 -23.95 18.88
C LYS A 8 -7.70 -22.58 18.63
N ALA A 9 -8.00 -21.86 19.70
CA ALA A 9 -8.44 -20.48 19.61
C ALA A 9 -7.41 -19.79 18.71
N LEU A 10 -7.87 -19.36 17.54
CA LEU A 10 -7.12 -18.44 16.69
C LEU A 10 -6.76 -17.29 17.63
N SER A 11 -5.48 -17.12 17.91
CA SER A 11 -5.02 -16.07 18.80
C SER A 11 -5.43 -14.75 18.15
N LEU A 12 -6.34 -14.02 18.79
CA LEU A 12 -6.93 -12.72 18.40
C LEU A 12 -5.88 -11.57 18.32
N THR A 13 -4.59 -11.89 18.34
CA THR A 13 -3.45 -10.99 18.19
C THR A 13 -2.33 -11.77 17.51
N ASP A 14 -2.61 -12.32 16.32
CA ASP A 14 -1.56 -12.92 15.50
C ASP A 14 -0.85 -11.78 14.76
N PRO A 15 0.41 -11.44 15.10
CA PRO A 15 1.14 -10.33 14.49
C PRO A 15 1.27 -10.46 12.97
N SER A 16 1.05 -11.66 12.43
CA SER A 16 0.98 -11.93 10.99
C SER A 16 -0.13 -11.17 10.26
N ASN A 17 -1.23 -10.79 10.92
CA ASN A 17 -2.32 -10.00 10.31
C ASN A 17 -2.04 -8.48 10.32
N LEU A 18 -1.27 -7.98 11.31
CA LEU A 18 -0.86 -6.58 11.40
C LEU A 18 0.26 -6.21 10.45
N THR A 19 1.18 -7.14 10.23
CA THR A 19 2.45 -6.87 9.54
C THR A 19 2.23 -6.20 8.17
N PRO A 20 1.33 -6.69 7.28
CA PRO A 20 1.09 -6.04 6.00
C PRO A 20 0.53 -4.61 6.11
N SER A 21 -0.32 -4.37 7.12
CA SER A 21 -0.92 -3.05 7.36
C SER A 21 0.12 -2.06 7.87
N LEU A 22 1.02 -2.51 8.74
CA LEU A 22 2.14 -1.72 9.24
C LEU A 22 3.18 -1.44 8.15
N ASP A 23 3.45 -2.39 7.26
CA ASP A 23 4.33 -2.20 6.10
C ASP A 23 3.78 -1.12 5.16
N ALA A 24 2.47 -1.16 4.86
CA ALA A 24 1.81 -0.11 4.08
C ALA A 24 1.93 1.26 4.74
N LEU A 25 1.71 1.36 6.06
CA LEU A 25 1.92 2.59 6.82
C LEU A 25 3.38 3.07 6.76
N ALA A 26 4.34 2.16 6.95
CA ALA A 26 5.76 2.49 6.93
C ALA A 26 6.20 3.00 5.56
N SER A 27 5.65 2.45 4.48
CA SER A 27 5.90 2.94 3.11
C SER A 27 5.28 4.31 2.87
N LEU A 28 4.07 4.57 3.36
CA LEU A 28 3.43 5.90 3.32
C LEU A 28 4.17 6.96 4.15
N ALA A 29 4.73 6.59 5.30
CA ALA A 29 5.39 7.51 6.23
C ALA A 29 6.67 8.15 5.67
N LYS A 30 7.22 7.62 4.57
CA LYS A 30 8.38 8.20 3.88
C LYS A 30 7.95 9.48 3.17
N LEU A 31 8.54 10.63 3.51
CA LEU A 31 8.17 11.94 2.94
C LEU A 31 8.07 11.96 1.40
N PRO A 32 9.00 11.36 0.62
CA PRO A 32 8.85 11.29 -0.84
C PRO A 32 7.64 10.46 -1.30
N ALA A 33 7.32 9.37 -0.60
CA ALA A 33 6.16 8.54 -0.91
C ALA A 33 4.85 9.29 -0.61
N ALA A 34 4.78 9.99 0.52
CA ALA A 34 3.66 10.86 0.85
C ALA A 34 3.43 11.97 -0.19
N LYS A 35 4.52 12.57 -0.73
CA LYS A 35 4.41 13.54 -1.82
C LYS A 35 3.79 12.93 -3.08
N ILE A 36 4.22 11.73 -3.48
CA ILE A 36 3.65 11.01 -4.62
C ILE A 36 2.16 10.73 -4.41
N VAL A 37 1.78 10.23 -3.24
CA VAL A 37 0.37 9.92 -2.92
C VAL A 37 -0.48 11.18 -2.95
N ARG A 38 -0.03 12.29 -2.33
CA ARG A 38 -0.76 13.57 -2.38
C ARG A 38 -0.95 14.05 -3.81
N TYR A 39 0.09 14.01 -4.63
CA TYR A 39 0.00 14.36 -6.04
C TYR A 39 -1.02 13.50 -6.79
N LEU A 40 -1.01 12.19 -6.58
CA LEU A 40 -1.94 11.26 -7.25
C LEU A 40 -3.39 11.38 -6.77
N VAL A 41 -3.64 11.88 -5.56
CA VAL A 41 -4.99 12.24 -5.09
C VAL A 41 -5.51 13.45 -5.88
N GLU A 42 -4.68 14.46 -6.10
CA GLU A 42 -5.03 15.66 -6.88
C GLU A 42 -5.07 15.37 -8.39
N HIS A 43 -4.27 14.42 -8.85
CA HIS A 43 -4.07 14.08 -10.26
C HIS A 43 -4.13 12.55 -10.49
N PRO A 44 -5.34 11.96 -10.47
CA PRO A 44 -5.50 10.53 -10.71
C PRO A 44 -5.14 10.15 -12.16
N ASN A 45 -4.75 8.90 -12.36
CA ASN A 45 -4.33 8.34 -13.66
C ASN A 45 -3.11 9.05 -14.28
N SER A 46 -2.18 9.51 -13.44
CA SER A 46 -0.97 10.19 -13.90
C SER A 46 0.12 9.21 -14.34
N TYR A 47 0.87 9.58 -15.38
CA TYR A 47 2.04 8.84 -15.83
C TYR A 47 3.25 9.06 -14.94
N TYR A 48 4.20 8.13 -15.00
CA TYR A 48 5.50 8.22 -14.32
C TYR A 48 6.18 9.59 -14.48
N GLY A 49 6.27 10.10 -15.70
CA GLY A 49 6.95 11.37 -15.98
C GLY A 49 6.29 12.57 -15.28
N GLN A 50 4.96 12.60 -15.25
CA GLN A 50 4.19 13.66 -14.58
C GLN A 50 4.41 13.64 -13.07
N ILE A 51 4.42 12.44 -12.48
CA ILE A 51 4.70 12.23 -11.06
C ILE A 51 6.12 12.68 -10.73
N GLN A 52 7.10 12.29 -11.55
CA GLN A 52 8.51 12.63 -11.33
C GLN A 52 8.72 14.15 -11.39
N GLU A 53 8.16 14.80 -12.40
CA GLU A 53 8.26 16.26 -12.59
C GLU A 53 7.61 17.02 -11.43
N ALA A 54 6.38 16.67 -11.06
CA ALA A 54 5.64 17.39 -10.02
C ALA A 54 6.19 17.17 -8.61
N THR A 55 6.81 16.03 -8.33
CA THR A 55 7.34 15.71 -7.00
C THR A 55 8.79 16.13 -6.79
N GLU A 56 9.51 16.44 -7.88
CA GLU A 56 10.95 16.74 -7.90
C GLU A 56 11.83 15.64 -7.26
N ILE A 57 11.30 14.41 -7.20
CA ILE A 57 12.02 13.27 -6.65
C ILE A 57 12.96 12.70 -7.73
N PRO A 58 14.20 12.29 -7.39
CA PRO A 58 15.09 11.65 -8.35
C PRO A 58 14.46 10.42 -9.01
N THR A 59 14.63 10.26 -10.31
CA THR A 59 14.04 9.20 -11.15
C THR A 59 14.16 7.80 -10.52
N ALA A 60 15.36 7.39 -10.11
CA ALA A 60 15.59 6.07 -9.49
C ALA A 60 14.80 5.90 -8.18
N SER A 61 14.61 6.99 -7.42
CA SER A 61 13.82 6.98 -6.20
C SER A 61 12.33 6.91 -6.49
N VAL A 62 11.82 7.65 -7.49
CA VAL A 62 10.40 7.58 -7.91
C VAL A 62 10.03 6.14 -8.28
N THR A 63 10.85 5.48 -9.10
CA THR A 63 10.60 4.08 -9.50
C THR A 63 10.48 3.17 -8.29
N ARG A 64 11.43 3.27 -7.34
CA ARG A 64 11.42 2.47 -6.12
C ARG A 64 10.18 2.76 -5.27
N TYR A 65 9.80 4.02 -5.10
CA TYR A 65 8.62 4.39 -4.31
C TYR A 65 7.32 3.94 -4.97
N LEU A 66 7.18 4.04 -6.29
CA LEU A 66 6.00 3.53 -6.99
C LEU A 66 5.87 2.02 -6.85
N GLN A 67 6.98 1.29 -6.96
CA GLN A 67 6.99 -0.17 -6.72
C GLN A 67 6.61 -0.52 -5.28
N ASP A 68 7.19 0.17 -4.31
CA ASP A 68 6.91 -0.03 -2.88
C ASP A 68 5.45 0.29 -2.53
N LEU A 69 4.94 1.43 -3.00
CA LEU A 69 3.55 1.84 -2.79
C LEU A 69 2.56 0.88 -3.45
N GLU A 70 2.86 0.41 -4.66
CA GLU A 70 2.00 -0.53 -5.39
C GLU A 70 2.02 -1.93 -4.78
N ALA A 71 3.19 -2.42 -4.35
CA ALA A 71 3.31 -3.70 -3.66
C ALA A 71 2.52 -3.72 -2.33
N ASN A 72 2.41 -2.57 -1.67
CA ASN A 72 1.61 -2.37 -0.46
C ASN A 72 0.15 -1.98 -0.75
N GLY A 73 -0.31 -1.99 -2.00
CA GLY A 73 -1.71 -1.72 -2.37
C GLY A 73 -2.16 -0.26 -2.20
N ILE A 74 -1.25 0.67 -1.90
CA ILE A 74 -1.55 2.09 -1.67
C ILE A 74 -1.89 2.79 -2.99
N ILE A 75 -1.24 2.37 -4.08
CA ILE A 75 -1.53 2.81 -5.44
C ILE A 75 -1.75 1.61 -6.35
N THR A 76 -2.33 1.86 -7.52
CA THR A 76 -2.44 0.86 -8.59
C THR A 76 -1.95 1.44 -9.91
N GLY A 77 -1.25 0.62 -10.69
CA GLY A 77 -1.06 0.87 -12.12
C GLY A 77 -2.23 0.32 -12.93
N ASP A 78 -2.63 1.02 -13.99
CA ASP A 78 -3.70 0.60 -14.92
C ASP A 78 -3.36 -0.66 -15.75
N LEU A 79 -2.10 -1.11 -15.71
CA LEU A 79 -1.62 -2.30 -16.39
C LEU A 79 -0.97 -3.26 -15.38
N PRO A 80 -1.23 -4.58 -15.49
CA PRO A 80 -0.53 -5.58 -14.69
C PRO A 80 0.95 -5.61 -15.07
N VAL A 81 1.81 -6.01 -14.12
CA VAL A 81 3.28 -5.86 -14.21
C VAL A 81 3.88 -6.49 -15.46
N ASP A 82 3.39 -7.67 -15.83
CA ASP A 82 3.80 -8.44 -17.02
C ASP A 82 3.44 -7.74 -18.34
N ALA A 83 2.36 -6.95 -18.37
CA ALA A 83 1.91 -6.22 -19.56
C ALA A 83 2.55 -4.83 -19.74
N ARG A 84 3.42 -4.39 -18.81
CA ARG A 84 4.02 -3.04 -18.84
C ARG A 84 5.13 -2.87 -19.86
N ARG A 85 5.69 -3.95 -20.38
CA ARG A 85 6.85 -3.88 -21.29
C ARG A 85 6.50 -3.07 -22.54
N GLY A 86 7.21 -1.95 -22.73
CA GLY A 86 6.99 -1.04 -23.86
C GLY A 86 5.71 -0.20 -23.76
N ARG A 87 5.06 -0.16 -22.59
CA ARG A 87 3.83 0.61 -22.37
C ARG A 87 3.99 1.56 -21.18
N SER A 88 3.39 2.74 -21.30
CA SER A 88 3.32 3.71 -20.21
C SER A 88 2.19 3.35 -19.27
N VAL A 89 2.49 3.26 -17.97
CA VAL A 89 1.53 2.96 -16.90
C VAL A 89 0.99 4.27 -16.33
N ARG A 90 -0.31 4.30 -16.07
CA ARG A 90 -0.98 5.36 -15.30
C ARG A 90 -1.24 4.88 -13.89
N TYR A 91 -0.93 5.72 -12.92
CA TYR A 91 -1.06 5.40 -11.50
C TYR A 91 -2.22 6.17 -10.86
N SER A 92 -2.88 5.53 -9.91
CA SER A 92 -3.97 6.10 -9.11
C SER A 92 -3.88 5.61 -7.66
N VAL A 93 -4.32 6.42 -6.70
CA VAL A 93 -4.34 6.07 -5.28
C VAL A 93 -5.56 5.21 -4.95
N GLN A 94 -5.37 4.19 -4.11
CA GLN A 94 -6.43 3.36 -3.54
C GLN A 94 -6.86 3.94 -2.19
N ALA A 95 -7.60 5.06 -2.20
CA ALA A 95 -7.95 5.81 -0.99
C ALA A 95 -8.75 4.98 0.03
N ASP A 96 -9.68 4.15 -0.47
CA ASP A 96 -10.49 3.26 0.38
C ASP A 96 -9.61 2.22 1.08
N TYR A 97 -8.58 1.71 0.39
CA TYR A 97 -7.63 0.76 0.97
C TYR A 97 -6.80 1.40 2.10
N ILE A 98 -6.32 2.64 1.90
CA ILE A 98 -5.57 3.37 2.94
C ILE A 98 -6.46 3.56 4.17
N THR A 99 -7.70 4.02 3.99
CA THR A 99 -8.65 4.23 5.09
C THR A 99 -8.93 2.93 5.83
N ALA A 100 -9.24 1.84 5.11
CA ALA A 100 -9.48 0.53 5.72
C ALA A 100 -8.25 -0.02 6.47
N THR A 101 -7.05 0.25 5.96
CA THR A 101 -5.79 -0.16 6.60
C THR A 101 -5.57 0.60 7.91
N LEU A 102 -5.84 1.90 7.93
CA LEU A 102 -5.76 2.72 9.15
C LEU A 102 -6.78 2.28 10.20
N GLU A 103 -8.03 2.04 9.81
CA GLU A 103 -9.06 1.56 10.73
C GLU A 103 -8.74 0.18 11.28
N ARG A 104 -8.18 -0.74 10.47
CA ARG A 104 -7.72 -2.05 10.95
C ARG A 104 -6.65 -1.90 12.02
N ILE A 105 -5.61 -1.10 11.75
CA ILE A 105 -4.52 -0.87 12.71
C ILE A 105 -5.05 -0.23 13.98
N ARG A 106 -5.95 0.74 13.85
CA ARG A 106 -6.60 1.40 14.99
C ARG A 106 -7.38 0.39 15.83
N ALA A 107 -8.24 -0.42 15.22
CA ALA A 107 -9.04 -1.42 15.91
C ALA A 107 -8.15 -2.45 16.63
N GLU A 108 -7.14 -2.99 15.95
CA GLU A 108 -6.25 -3.99 16.55
C GLU A 108 -5.38 -3.42 17.69
N LEU A 109 -4.97 -2.14 17.62
CA LEU A 109 -4.17 -1.49 18.68
C LEU A 109 -5.00 -1.01 19.87
N LEU A 110 -6.24 -0.58 19.65
CA LEU A 110 -7.07 0.04 20.69
C LEU A 110 -8.13 -0.91 21.26
N ASP A 111 -8.67 -1.80 20.44
CA ASP A 111 -9.83 -2.63 20.78
C ASP A 111 -9.43 -4.06 21.16
N GLY A 112 -8.26 -4.55 20.70
CA GLY A 112 -7.66 -5.81 21.17
C GLY A 112 -8.51 -7.07 20.95
N GLU A 113 -9.46 -7.04 20.01
CA GLU A 113 -10.32 -8.16 19.61
C GLU A 113 -9.87 -8.83 18.31
#